data_AF-A0A1E4JQE4-F1
#
_entry.id   AF-A0A1E4JQE4-F1
#
_cell.length_a   1.000
_cell.length_b   1.000
_cell.length_c   1.000
_cell.angle_alpha   90.00
_cell.angle_beta   90.00
_cell.angle_gamma   90.00
#
_symmetry.space_group_name_H-M   'P 1'
#
loop_
_entity.id
_entity.type
_entity.pdbx_description
1 polymer ?
#
loop_
_entity_poly.entity_id
_entity_poly.type
_entity_poly.pdbx_seq_one_letter_code
_entity_poly.pdbx_strand_id
1 'polypeptide(L)'
;MNMYQSSKGPIAIDTMPLSYAKNALAKIQRDETQRHRTAEIGWLDQHIRKLEAEAPTDEPNRGIGGNNPPAEAKAAMQWDAIQSHMDDLLAEARNWADGEAISSQGIADEIGRLRQQLQDAAKLADEARVAEKKPLDEAAQEIQDRYNVYIAPLKNRQPGSVSKAVAALGSLLTVWLNKLEAEKQERERAAREAHEKAQAEAIDARRAAIGTGDLNAIDAADDLLDAAEEAGKALKAVENEKVQAKGEHRAIGLRSRWIAKLRDGEGGKALTYYAKTQPERVKSFLQVLADEDVKAGVRPIDGVSPIPGVDIIEERIV
;
A
#
# COMPACT_ATOMS: atom_id res chain seq x y z
N MET A 1 -21.29 8.43 60.88
CA MET A 1 -21.05 7.67 59.62
C MET A 1 -19.94 8.39 58.89
N ASN A 2 -18.84 7.71 58.56
CA ASN A 2 -17.68 8.35 57.93
C ASN A 2 -18.01 8.62 56.46
N MET A 3 -17.84 9.85 55.99
CA MET A 3 -18.31 10.26 54.66
C MET A 3 -17.19 10.86 53.82
N TYR A 4 -17.21 10.52 52.54
CA TYR A 4 -16.39 11.12 51.50
C TYR A 4 -17.19 12.21 50.80
N GLN A 5 -16.67 13.44 50.75
CA GLN A 5 -17.33 14.53 50.02
C GLN A 5 -16.94 14.46 48.54
N SER A 6 -17.78 13.80 47.75
CA SER A 6 -17.64 13.74 46.30
C SER A 6 -18.24 14.97 45.63
N SER A 7 -17.88 15.21 44.37
CA SER A 7 -18.51 16.26 43.55
C SER A 7 -19.99 16.01 43.25
N LYS A 8 -20.52 14.82 43.57
CA LYS A 8 -21.94 14.44 43.41
C LYS A 8 -22.68 14.36 44.76
N GLY A 9 -22.05 14.77 45.86
CA GLY A 9 -22.60 14.72 47.22
C GLY A 9 -21.82 13.80 48.17
N PRO A 10 -22.17 13.80 49.47
CA PRO A 10 -21.54 12.97 50.48
C PRO A 10 -21.86 11.49 50.27
N ILE A 11 -20.84 10.64 50.28
CA ILE A 11 -20.97 9.18 50.14
C ILE A 11 -20.42 8.53 51.41
N ALA A 12 -21.13 7.56 51.97
CA ALA A 12 -20.65 6.83 53.13
C ALA A 12 -19.44 5.95 52.75
N ILE A 13 -18.34 6.06 53.48
CA ILE A 13 -17.05 5.41 53.14
C ILE A 13 -17.18 3.89 53.27
N ASP A 14 -17.94 3.41 54.25
CA ASP A 14 -18.20 2.00 54.54
C ASP A 14 -18.91 1.24 53.41
N THR A 15 -19.63 1.94 52.52
CA THR A 15 -20.33 1.33 51.38
C THR A 15 -19.53 1.39 50.07
N MET A 16 -18.33 1.98 50.09
CA MET A 16 -17.51 2.11 48.89
C MET A 16 -16.86 0.78 48.49
N PRO A 17 -16.92 0.37 47.21
CA PRO A 17 -16.11 -0.73 46.71
C PRO A 17 -14.63 -0.33 46.62
N LEU A 18 -13.72 -1.32 46.70
CA LEU A 18 -12.27 -1.12 46.82
C LEU A 18 -11.68 -0.19 45.75
N SER A 19 -12.07 -0.38 44.50
CA SER A 19 -11.61 0.44 43.37
C SER A 19 -12.04 1.90 43.51
N TYR A 20 -13.24 2.14 44.03
CA TYR A 20 -13.78 3.48 44.26
C TYR A 20 -13.10 4.17 45.45
N ALA A 21 -12.88 3.46 46.55
CA ALA A 21 -12.16 3.98 47.72
C ALA A 21 -10.71 4.36 47.39
N LYS A 22 -9.99 3.53 46.62
CA LYS A 22 -8.63 3.82 46.13
C LYS A 22 -8.57 5.07 45.26
N ASN A 23 -9.51 5.20 44.32
CA ASN A 23 -9.59 6.37 43.45
C ASN A 23 -9.97 7.65 44.22
N ALA A 24 -10.85 7.55 45.21
CA ALA A 24 -11.21 8.65 46.09
C ALA A 24 -10.01 9.15 46.92
N LEU A 25 -9.24 8.23 47.52
CA LEU A 25 -8.02 8.55 48.26
C LEU A 25 -6.97 9.21 47.36
N ALA A 26 -6.71 8.63 46.19
CA ALA A 26 -5.75 9.17 45.23
C ALA A 26 -6.15 10.56 44.73
N LYS A 27 -7.45 10.83 44.59
CA LYS A 27 -7.96 12.15 44.19
C LYS A 27 -7.69 13.22 45.25
N ILE A 28 -7.96 12.94 46.52
CA ILE A 28 -7.69 13.87 47.63
C ILE A 28 -6.18 14.11 47.78
N GLN A 29 -5.36 13.08 47.56
CA GLN A 29 -3.90 13.18 47.68
C GLN A 29 -3.22 13.89 46.49
N ARG A 30 -3.81 13.87 45.29
CA ARG A 30 -3.25 14.56 44.10
C ARG A 30 -3.58 16.05 44.08
N ASP A 31 -4.72 16.46 44.64
CA ASP A 31 -5.13 17.86 44.69
C ASP A 31 -4.59 18.53 45.95
N GLU A 32 -3.59 19.41 45.79
CA GLU A 32 -2.94 20.17 46.86
C GLU A 32 -3.96 20.92 47.74
N THR A 33 -5.07 21.36 47.16
CA THR A 33 -6.11 22.11 47.87
C THR A 33 -6.99 21.23 48.77
N GLN A 34 -7.00 19.92 48.57
CA GLN A 34 -7.85 18.96 49.29
C GLN A 34 -7.07 18.14 50.34
N ARG A 35 -5.73 18.18 50.33
CA ARG A 35 -4.85 17.43 51.23
C ARG A 35 -5.07 17.70 52.73
N HIS A 36 -5.68 18.84 53.07
CA HIS A 36 -6.01 19.21 54.46
C HIS A 36 -7.12 18.33 55.07
N ARG A 37 -7.82 17.50 54.28
CA ARG A 37 -8.89 16.58 54.72
C ARG A 37 -8.32 15.30 55.37
N THR A 38 -7.44 15.47 56.35
CA THR A 38 -6.64 14.39 56.97
C THR A 38 -7.45 13.29 57.63
N ALA A 39 -8.59 13.63 58.25
CA ALA A 39 -9.49 12.64 58.86
C ALA A 39 -10.11 11.70 57.80
N GLU A 40 -10.56 12.26 56.68
CA GLU A 40 -11.17 11.51 55.58
C GLU A 40 -10.17 10.62 54.85
N ILE A 41 -8.94 11.11 54.66
CA ILE A 41 -7.81 10.31 54.18
C ILE A 41 -7.60 9.11 55.11
N GLY A 42 -7.58 9.32 56.43
CA GLY A 42 -7.43 8.24 57.41
C GLY A 42 -8.57 7.21 57.37
N TRP A 43 -9.81 7.66 57.21
CA TRP A 43 -10.97 6.76 57.09
C TRP A 43 -10.97 5.95 55.79
N LEU A 44 -10.62 6.58 54.66
CA LEU A 44 -10.46 5.90 53.38
C LEU A 44 -9.33 4.87 53.44
N ASP A 45 -8.20 5.21 54.04
CA ASP A 45 -7.06 4.30 54.19
C ASP A 45 -7.42 3.08 55.05
N GLN A 46 -8.12 3.27 56.18
CA GLN A 46 -8.60 2.18 57.01
C GLN A 46 -9.60 1.28 56.27
N HIS A 47 -10.54 1.88 55.51
CA HIS A 47 -11.53 1.11 54.74
C HIS A 47 -10.88 0.34 53.58
N ILE A 48 -9.90 0.93 52.91
CA ILE A 48 -9.10 0.26 51.87
C ILE A 48 -8.36 -0.94 52.48
N ARG A 49 -7.65 -0.77 53.60
CA ARG A 49 -6.95 -1.86 54.28
C ARG A 49 -7.89 -2.99 54.70
N LYS A 50 -9.09 -2.65 55.19
CA LYS A 50 -10.12 -3.63 55.53
C LYS A 50 -10.56 -4.41 54.29
N LEU A 51 -10.87 -3.73 53.19
CA LEU A 51 -11.29 -4.36 51.93
C LEU A 51 -10.17 -5.14 51.24
N GLU A 52 -8.91 -4.75 51.43
CA GLU A 52 -7.74 -5.50 50.95
C GLU A 52 -7.49 -6.76 51.79
N ALA A 53 -7.79 -6.71 53.09
CA ALA A 53 -7.71 -7.87 53.98
C ALA A 53 -8.91 -8.84 53.79
N GLU A 54 -10.08 -8.32 53.39
CA GLU A 54 -11.29 -9.09 53.05
C GLU A 54 -11.34 -9.50 51.58
N ALA A 55 -10.38 -9.05 50.75
CA ALA A 55 -10.27 -9.51 49.37
C ALA A 55 -10.02 -11.04 49.40
N PRO A 56 -10.81 -11.84 48.68
CA PRO A 56 -10.60 -13.27 48.64
C PRO A 56 -9.17 -13.52 48.18
N THR A 57 -8.37 -14.18 49.02
CA THR A 57 -7.15 -14.84 48.54
C THR A 57 -7.59 -15.76 47.42
N ASP A 58 -6.98 -15.62 46.24
CA ASP A 58 -7.22 -16.45 45.06
C ASP A 58 -7.00 -17.93 45.41
N GLU A 59 -8.01 -18.58 45.99
CA GLU A 59 -8.14 -20.01 45.87
C GLU A 59 -8.55 -20.26 44.43
N PRO A 60 -7.75 -21.03 43.66
CA PRO A 60 -8.04 -21.26 42.26
C PRO A 60 -9.38 -21.99 42.17
N ASN A 61 -10.38 -21.26 41.66
CA ASN A 61 -11.65 -21.82 41.22
C ASN A 61 -11.34 -22.86 40.13
N ARG A 62 -11.26 -24.14 40.52
CA ARG A 62 -11.12 -25.27 39.60
C ARG A 62 -12.48 -25.55 38.95
N GLY A 63 -12.99 -24.59 38.21
CA GLY A 63 -14.01 -24.80 37.20
C GLY A 63 -13.32 -25.32 35.93
N ILE A 64 -13.75 -26.49 35.45
CA ILE A 64 -13.32 -27.04 34.17
C ILE A 64 -13.64 -25.99 33.09
N GLY A 65 -12.61 -25.47 32.42
CA GLY A 65 -12.73 -24.50 31.31
C GLY A 65 -12.36 -23.04 31.60
N GLY A 66 -11.92 -22.70 32.82
CA GLY A 66 -11.51 -21.33 33.19
C GLY A 66 -10.00 -21.11 33.24
N ASN A 67 -9.25 -21.43 32.20
CA ASN A 67 -7.81 -21.10 32.17
C ASN A 67 -7.59 -19.81 31.37
N ASN A 68 -7.65 -18.67 32.05
CA ASN A 68 -6.99 -17.45 31.57
C ASN A 68 -5.59 -17.44 32.20
N PRO A 69 -4.56 -18.03 31.55
CA PRO A 69 -3.26 -18.18 32.17
C PRO A 69 -2.65 -16.81 32.54
N PRO A 70 -1.81 -16.74 33.59
CA PRO A 70 -1.08 -15.53 33.95
C PRO A 70 -0.33 -14.92 32.75
N ALA A 71 -0.14 -13.60 32.71
CA ALA A 71 0.51 -12.91 31.59
C ALA A 71 1.89 -13.48 31.22
N GLU A 72 2.65 -13.97 32.20
CA GLU A 72 3.94 -14.65 31.99
C GLU A 72 3.78 -16.05 31.37
N ALA A 73 2.72 -16.78 31.73
CA ALA A 73 2.37 -18.07 31.12
C ALA A 73 1.78 -17.90 29.72
N LYS A 74 1.13 -16.77 29.42
CA LYS A 74 0.70 -16.38 28.06
C LYS A 74 1.87 -16.09 27.14
N ALA A 75 2.89 -15.38 27.64
CA ALA A 75 4.12 -15.11 26.89
C ALA A 75 4.99 -16.36 26.66
N ALA A 76 4.85 -17.37 27.53
CA ALA A 76 5.54 -18.66 27.45
C ALA A 76 4.71 -19.78 26.80
N MET A 77 3.45 -19.52 26.44
CA MET A 77 2.61 -20.51 25.78
C MET A 77 3.14 -20.74 24.37
N GLN A 78 3.77 -21.90 24.16
CA GLN A 78 4.22 -22.34 22.85
C GLN A 78 3.01 -22.46 21.92
N TRP A 79 3.22 -22.22 20.61
CA TRP A 79 2.21 -22.33 19.56
C TRP A 79 1.30 -23.56 19.75
N ASP A 80 1.90 -24.72 20.07
CA ASP A 80 1.20 -25.98 20.28
C ASP A 80 0.12 -25.91 21.37
N ALA A 81 0.34 -25.15 22.45
CA ALA A 81 -0.63 -24.97 23.53
C ALA A 81 -1.78 -24.03 23.15
N ILE A 82 -1.48 -22.96 22.41
CA ILE A 82 -2.51 -22.03 21.90
C ILE A 82 -3.37 -22.75 20.86
N GLN A 83 -2.73 -23.51 19.96
CA GLN A 83 -3.38 -24.33 18.96
C GLN A 83 -4.34 -25.32 19.62
N SER A 84 -3.87 -26.12 20.59
CA SER A 84 -4.70 -27.10 21.28
C SER A 84 -5.92 -26.44 21.95
N HIS A 85 -5.75 -25.29 22.61
CA HIS A 85 -6.86 -24.58 23.25
C HIS A 85 -7.91 -24.09 22.24
N MET A 86 -7.47 -23.57 21.09
CA MET A 86 -8.39 -23.16 20.03
C MET A 86 -9.10 -24.36 19.41
N ASP A 87 -8.39 -25.47 19.18
CA ASP A 87 -8.96 -26.69 18.61
C ASP A 87 -10.05 -27.28 19.51
N ASP A 88 -9.86 -27.24 20.84
CA ASP A 88 -10.87 -27.65 21.82
C ASP A 88 -12.14 -26.77 21.75
N LEU A 89 -11.97 -25.44 21.75
CA LEU A 89 -13.09 -24.50 21.64
C LEU A 89 -13.83 -24.62 20.30
N LEU A 90 -13.10 -24.89 19.21
CA LEU A 90 -13.68 -25.12 17.88
C LEU A 90 -14.45 -26.43 17.83
N ALA A 91 -13.97 -27.49 18.50
CA ALA A 91 -14.73 -28.73 18.63
C ALA A 91 -16.03 -28.50 19.39
N GLU A 92 -16.00 -27.73 20.48
CA GLU A 92 -17.21 -27.35 21.22
C GLU A 92 -18.14 -26.49 20.36
N ALA A 93 -17.61 -25.53 19.62
CA ALA A 93 -18.41 -24.67 18.74
C ALA A 93 -19.14 -25.45 17.65
N ARG A 94 -18.52 -26.51 17.10
CA ARG A 94 -19.16 -27.40 16.13
C ARG A 94 -20.37 -28.15 16.71
N ASN A 95 -20.36 -28.44 18.02
CA ASN A 95 -21.50 -29.09 18.68
C ASN A 95 -22.68 -28.13 18.88
N TRP A 96 -22.43 -26.82 19.00
CA TRP A 96 -23.48 -25.82 19.21
C TRP A 96 -23.92 -25.10 17.94
N ALA A 97 -23.07 -25.03 16.91
CA ALA A 97 -23.32 -24.35 15.64
C ALA A 97 -23.76 -25.33 14.54
N ASP A 98 -24.71 -26.19 14.85
CA ASP A 98 -25.27 -27.21 13.95
C ASP A 98 -26.44 -26.70 13.07
N GLY A 99 -26.91 -25.48 13.33
CA GLY A 99 -28.03 -24.84 12.62
C GLY A 99 -29.39 -25.01 13.29
N GLU A 100 -29.46 -25.66 14.45
CA GLU A 100 -30.70 -25.74 15.23
C GLU A 100 -31.07 -24.40 15.88
N ALA A 101 -32.37 -24.16 16.06
CA ALA A 101 -32.86 -22.95 16.73
C ALA A 101 -32.63 -23.03 18.24
N ILE A 102 -32.18 -21.92 18.83
CA ILE A 102 -31.95 -21.84 20.29
C ILE A 102 -33.28 -22.02 21.04
N SER A 103 -33.37 -23.06 21.86
CA SER A 103 -34.61 -23.49 22.53
C SER A 103 -34.78 -22.96 23.97
N SER A 104 -33.74 -22.35 24.56
CA SER A 104 -33.81 -21.76 25.90
C SER A 104 -32.77 -20.65 26.11
N GLN A 105 -33.03 -19.76 27.08
CA GLN A 105 -32.09 -18.70 27.47
C GLN A 105 -30.76 -19.27 28.00
N GLY A 106 -30.78 -20.40 28.71
CA GLY A 106 -29.56 -21.04 29.19
C GLY A 106 -28.64 -21.48 28.06
N ILE A 107 -29.19 -21.96 26.94
CA ILE A 107 -28.41 -22.28 25.74
C ILE A 107 -27.85 -21.02 25.09
N ALA A 108 -28.63 -19.93 25.05
CA ALA A 108 -28.16 -18.64 24.53
C ALA A 108 -26.96 -18.09 25.34
N ASP A 109 -27.01 -18.20 26.67
CA ASP A 109 -25.95 -17.73 27.56
C ASP A 109 -24.66 -18.55 27.42
N GLU A 110 -24.77 -19.88 27.27
CA GLU A 110 -23.62 -20.78 27.03
C GLU A 110 -22.98 -20.52 25.65
N ILE A 111 -23.79 -20.34 24.59
CA ILE A 111 -23.29 -19.94 23.26
C ILE A 111 -22.59 -18.57 23.33
N GLY A 112 -23.16 -17.63 24.09
CA GLY A 112 -22.55 -16.31 24.32
C GLY A 112 -21.19 -16.42 25.01
N ARG A 113 -21.07 -17.28 26.03
CA ARG A 113 -19.80 -17.56 26.71
C ARG A 113 -18.76 -18.17 25.76
N LEU A 114 -19.13 -19.22 25.03
CA LEU A 114 -18.25 -19.89 24.08
C LEU A 114 -17.75 -18.95 22.98
N ARG A 115 -18.64 -18.08 22.48
CA ARG A 115 -18.27 -17.03 21.51
C ARG A 115 -17.23 -16.08 22.10
N GLN A 116 -17.38 -15.64 23.34
CA GLN A 116 -16.39 -14.77 23.98
C GLN A 116 -15.05 -15.49 24.18
N GLN A 117 -15.06 -16.76 24.60
CA GLN A 117 -13.85 -17.56 24.75
C GLN A 117 -13.09 -17.72 23.43
N LEU A 118 -13.79 -17.96 22.32
CA LEU A 118 -13.19 -18.00 20.98
C LEU A 118 -12.56 -16.66 20.57
N GLN A 119 -13.23 -15.53 20.89
CA GLN A 119 -12.68 -14.20 20.62
C GLN A 119 -11.40 -13.93 21.43
N ASP A 120 -11.39 -14.32 22.70
CA ASP A 120 -10.23 -14.15 23.58
C ASP A 120 -9.06 -15.06 23.15
N ALA A 121 -9.35 -16.30 22.74
CA ALA A 121 -8.34 -17.22 22.20
C ALA A 121 -7.73 -16.71 20.89
N ALA A 122 -8.55 -16.17 19.99
CA ALA A 122 -8.08 -15.55 18.74
C ALA A 122 -7.18 -14.33 19.02
N LYS A 123 -7.54 -13.50 20.00
CA LYS A 123 -6.71 -12.36 20.42
C LYS A 123 -5.37 -12.81 21.01
N LEU A 124 -5.39 -13.83 21.86
CA LEU A 124 -4.18 -14.41 22.45
C LEU A 124 -3.23 -14.95 21.36
N ALA A 125 -3.76 -15.61 20.34
CA ALA A 125 -2.97 -16.11 19.21
C ALA A 125 -2.30 -14.97 18.42
N ASP A 126 -3.01 -13.86 18.17
CA ASP A 126 -2.42 -12.71 17.48
C ASP A 126 -1.36 -12.00 18.34
N GLU A 127 -1.57 -11.86 19.64
CA GLU A 127 -0.58 -11.32 20.58
C GLU A 127 0.71 -12.17 20.58
N ALA A 128 0.58 -13.50 20.63
CA ALA A 128 1.71 -14.41 20.55
C ALA A 128 2.44 -14.32 19.20
N ARG A 129 1.70 -14.28 18.08
CA ARG A 129 2.24 -14.11 16.73
C ARG A 129 3.04 -12.81 16.60
N VAL A 130 2.51 -11.70 17.11
CA VAL A 130 3.19 -10.40 17.08
C VAL A 130 4.47 -10.44 17.93
N ALA A 131 4.43 -11.05 19.12
CA ALA A 131 5.59 -11.19 19.98
C ALA A 131 6.69 -12.05 19.35
N GLU A 132 6.33 -13.18 18.73
CA GLU A 132 7.26 -14.07 18.04
C GLU A 132 7.88 -13.39 16.81
N LYS A 133 7.07 -12.66 16.03
CA LYS A 133 7.52 -11.97 14.82
C LYS A 133 8.40 -10.75 15.11
N LYS A 134 8.20 -10.08 16.25
CA LYS A 134 8.89 -8.84 16.61
C LYS A 134 10.43 -8.89 16.45
N PRO A 135 11.18 -9.85 17.02
CA PRO A 135 12.63 -9.90 16.84
C PRO A 135 13.05 -10.13 15.38
N LEU A 136 12.25 -10.84 14.59
CA LEU A 136 12.52 -11.05 13.16
C LEU A 136 12.29 -9.78 12.35
N ASP A 137 11.21 -9.04 12.65
CA ASP A 137 10.93 -7.74 12.03
C ASP A 137 12.03 -6.72 12.39
N GLU A 138 12.48 -6.69 13.64
CA GLU A 138 13.57 -5.81 14.09
C GLU A 138 14.89 -6.16 13.39
N ALA A 139 15.25 -7.45 13.30
CA ALA A 139 16.45 -7.89 12.59
C ALA A 139 16.36 -7.60 11.08
N ALA A 140 15.19 -7.82 10.48
CA ALA A 140 14.95 -7.49 9.08
C ALA A 140 15.07 -5.98 8.83
N GLN A 141 14.53 -5.16 9.73
CA GLN A 141 14.61 -3.71 9.65
C GLN A 141 16.05 -3.22 9.77
N GLU A 142 16.84 -3.75 10.70
CA GLU A 142 18.27 -3.40 10.84
C GLU A 142 19.05 -3.68 9.54
N ILE A 143 18.82 -4.86 8.95
CA ILE A 143 19.42 -5.22 7.66
C ILE A 143 18.99 -4.22 6.60
N GLN A 144 17.69 -3.96 6.48
CA GLN A 144 17.15 -3.02 5.50
C GLN A 144 17.77 -1.64 5.67
N ASP A 145 17.84 -1.11 6.88
CA ASP A 145 18.40 0.21 7.16
C ASP A 145 19.86 0.32 6.75
N ARG A 146 20.69 -0.68 7.10
CA ARG A 146 22.11 -0.74 6.71
C ARG A 146 22.30 -0.69 5.20
N TYR A 147 21.51 -1.44 4.44
CA TYR A 147 21.60 -1.45 2.97
C TYR A 147 21.00 -0.19 2.36
N ASN A 148 19.88 0.30 2.89
CA ASN A 148 19.16 1.46 2.38
C ASN A 148 20.01 2.74 2.36
N VAL A 149 21.00 2.87 3.26
CA VAL A 149 22.02 3.93 3.19
C VAL A 149 22.68 4.05 1.80
N TYR A 150 22.85 2.92 1.10
CA TYR A 150 23.51 2.88 -0.21
C TYR A 150 22.52 2.66 -1.35
N ILE A 151 21.57 1.76 -1.20
CA ILE A 151 20.73 1.26 -2.31
C ILE A 151 19.28 1.72 -2.23
N ALA A 152 18.90 2.54 -1.24
CA ALA A 152 17.52 3.03 -1.17
C ALA A 152 17.10 3.71 -2.49
N PRO A 153 15.90 3.44 -3.01
CA PRO A 153 15.38 4.06 -4.23
C PRO A 153 15.36 5.60 -4.18
N LEU A 154 15.49 6.22 -5.35
CA LEU A 154 15.47 7.69 -5.49
C LEU A 154 14.16 8.35 -5.04
N LYS A 155 13.05 7.61 -5.06
CA LYS A 155 11.73 8.09 -4.61
C LYS A 155 11.58 8.15 -3.09
N ASN A 156 12.52 7.55 -2.35
CA ASN A 156 12.46 7.54 -0.89
C ASN A 156 12.86 8.92 -0.35
N ARG A 157 12.41 9.24 0.87
CA ARG A 157 12.77 10.48 1.56
C ARG A 157 14.28 10.66 1.72
N GLN A 158 15.00 9.56 1.93
CA GLN A 158 16.46 9.51 1.98
C GLN A 158 16.97 8.48 0.97
N PRO A 159 17.29 8.92 -0.27
CA PRO A 159 17.86 8.04 -1.28
C PRO A 159 19.28 7.59 -0.93
N GLY A 160 19.58 6.34 -1.30
CA GLY A 160 20.88 5.75 -1.07
C GLY A 160 21.99 6.43 -1.88
N SER A 161 23.21 6.44 -1.34
CA SER A 161 24.36 7.10 -1.99
C SER A 161 24.71 6.51 -3.36
N VAL A 162 24.69 5.18 -3.51
CA VAL A 162 24.94 4.49 -4.78
C VAL A 162 23.81 4.77 -5.77
N SER A 163 22.55 4.70 -5.32
CA SER A 163 21.40 5.06 -6.15
C SER A 163 21.52 6.47 -6.73
N LYS A 164 21.94 7.44 -5.91
CA LYS A 164 22.19 8.83 -6.35
C LYS A 164 23.32 8.92 -7.36
N ALA A 165 24.43 8.23 -7.11
CA ALA A 165 25.59 8.23 -8.02
C ALA A 165 25.24 7.62 -9.39
N VAL A 166 24.56 6.47 -9.40
CA VAL A 166 24.10 5.82 -10.63
C VAL A 166 23.15 6.73 -11.41
N ALA A 167 22.22 7.40 -10.72
CA ALA A 167 21.31 8.35 -11.36
C ALA A 167 22.06 9.54 -11.98
N ALA A 168 22.99 10.15 -11.23
CA ALA A 168 23.77 11.29 -11.70
C ALA A 168 24.62 10.94 -12.93
N LEU A 169 25.31 9.79 -12.91
CA LEU A 169 26.08 9.30 -14.04
C LEU A 169 25.17 8.98 -15.25
N GLY A 170 23.99 8.41 -15.00
CA GLY A 170 22.98 8.18 -16.04
C GLY A 170 22.47 9.48 -16.67
N SER A 171 22.28 10.55 -15.89
CA SER A 171 21.91 11.87 -16.40
C SER A 171 23.02 12.49 -17.25
N LEU A 172 24.28 12.37 -16.82
CA LEU A 172 25.44 12.84 -17.61
C LEU A 172 25.55 12.09 -18.94
N LEU A 173 25.42 10.76 -18.92
CA LEU A 173 25.41 9.94 -20.13
C LEU A 173 24.25 10.32 -21.06
N THR A 174 23.08 10.63 -20.50
CA THR A 174 21.90 11.04 -21.29
C THR A 174 22.19 12.31 -22.09
N VAL A 175 22.81 13.32 -21.46
CA VAL A 175 23.18 14.58 -22.15
C VAL A 175 24.16 14.31 -23.29
N TRP A 176 25.19 13.48 -23.04
CA TRP A 176 26.17 13.11 -24.06
C TRP A 176 25.55 12.33 -25.23
N LEU A 177 24.73 11.31 -24.94
CA LEU A 177 24.09 10.50 -25.98
C LEU A 177 23.08 11.32 -26.80
N ASN A 178 22.37 12.27 -26.20
CA ASN A 178 21.50 13.19 -26.94
C ASN A 178 22.31 14.09 -27.90
N LYS A 179 23.50 14.54 -27.49
CA LYS A 179 24.40 15.29 -28.37
C LYS A 179 24.82 14.44 -29.56
N LEU A 180 25.26 13.20 -29.32
CA LEU A 180 25.64 12.28 -30.40
C LEU A 180 24.46 11.92 -31.33
N GLU A 181 23.25 11.80 -30.78
CA GLU A 181 22.03 11.60 -31.57
C GLU A 181 21.74 12.81 -32.46
N ALA A 182 21.88 14.03 -31.95
CA ALA A 182 21.75 15.24 -32.75
C ALA A 182 22.80 15.29 -33.86
N GLU A 183 24.07 14.99 -33.56
CA GLU A 183 25.14 14.92 -34.57
C GLU A 183 24.89 13.83 -35.62
N LYS A 184 24.33 12.68 -35.22
CA LYS A 184 23.90 11.64 -36.16
C LYS A 184 22.76 12.15 -37.04
N GLN A 185 21.76 12.81 -36.50
CA GLN A 185 20.63 13.34 -37.28
C GLN A 185 21.07 14.40 -38.28
N GLU A 186 22.04 15.25 -37.94
CA GLU A 186 22.66 16.17 -38.91
C GLU A 186 23.34 15.41 -40.06
N ARG A 187 24.13 14.39 -39.74
CA ARG A 187 24.79 13.55 -40.76
C ARG A 187 23.78 12.78 -41.62
N GLU A 188 22.71 12.29 -41.01
CA GLU A 188 21.64 11.56 -41.70
C GLU A 188 20.89 12.50 -42.66
N ARG A 189 20.58 13.72 -42.23
CA ARG A 189 19.99 14.75 -43.10
C ARG A 189 20.92 15.09 -44.27
N ALA A 190 22.20 15.34 -44.00
CA ALA A 190 23.17 15.66 -45.05
C ALA A 190 23.34 14.47 -46.04
N ALA A 191 23.41 13.24 -45.55
CA ALA A 191 23.49 12.04 -46.38
C ALA A 191 22.21 11.82 -47.20
N ARG A 192 21.03 12.13 -46.63
CA ARG A 192 19.75 12.05 -47.32
C ARG A 192 19.66 13.08 -48.44
N GLU A 193 20.01 14.34 -48.18
CA GLU A 193 20.08 15.39 -49.19
C GLU A 193 21.07 15.05 -50.31
N ALA A 194 22.25 14.51 -49.97
CA ALA A 194 23.25 14.08 -50.96
C ALA A 194 22.74 12.91 -51.82
N HIS A 195 22.11 11.91 -51.21
CA HIS A 195 21.50 10.79 -51.92
C HIS A 195 20.35 11.24 -52.82
N GLU A 196 19.43 12.07 -52.32
CA GLU A 196 18.31 12.60 -53.09
C GLU A 196 18.79 13.41 -54.31
N LYS A 197 19.82 14.25 -54.12
CA LYS A 197 20.42 15.01 -55.23
C LYS A 197 21.09 14.11 -56.26
N ALA A 198 21.93 13.17 -55.82
CA ALA A 198 22.61 12.24 -56.72
C ALA A 198 21.61 11.35 -57.49
N GLN A 199 20.54 10.90 -56.84
CA GLN A 199 19.46 10.15 -57.49
C GLN A 199 18.73 10.98 -58.54
N ALA A 200 18.42 12.24 -58.25
CA ALA A 200 17.77 13.13 -59.21
C ALA A 200 18.66 13.37 -60.44
N GLU A 201 19.94 13.69 -60.23
CA GLU A 201 20.92 13.90 -61.31
C GLU A 201 21.11 12.64 -62.17
N ALA A 202 21.18 11.46 -61.55
CA ALA A 202 21.30 10.19 -62.26
C ALA A 202 20.05 9.85 -63.09
N ILE A 203 18.84 10.08 -62.55
CA ILE A 203 17.58 9.86 -63.27
C ILE A 203 17.48 10.80 -64.48
N ASP A 204 17.83 12.07 -64.31
CA ASP A 204 17.76 13.07 -65.39
C ASP A 204 18.81 12.78 -66.48
N ALA A 205 20.05 12.44 -66.10
CA ALA A 205 21.10 12.04 -67.04
C ALA A 205 20.72 10.77 -67.80
N ARG A 206 20.19 9.76 -67.10
CA ARG A 206 19.71 8.52 -67.75
C ARG A 206 18.57 8.81 -68.72
N ARG A 207 17.61 9.65 -68.34
CA ARG A 207 16.50 10.06 -69.21
C ARG A 207 17.01 10.79 -70.45
N ALA A 208 18.01 11.67 -70.29
CA ALA A 208 18.61 12.40 -71.40
C ALA A 208 19.44 11.50 -72.34
N ALA A 209 20.10 10.46 -71.81
CA ALA A 209 20.91 9.54 -72.60
C ALA A 209 20.08 8.56 -73.45
N ILE A 210 18.85 8.23 -73.02
CA ILE A 210 17.97 7.30 -73.74
C ILE A 210 17.71 7.80 -75.18
N GLY A 211 18.09 6.98 -76.17
CA GLY A 211 17.79 7.23 -77.58
C GLY A 211 18.75 8.20 -78.30
N THR A 212 19.79 8.69 -77.62
CA THR A 212 20.78 9.61 -78.22
C THR A 212 21.77 8.92 -79.15
N GLY A 213 22.10 7.64 -78.89
CA GLY A 213 23.16 6.91 -79.60
C GLY A 213 24.58 7.41 -79.32
N ASP A 214 24.77 8.34 -78.38
CA ASP A 214 26.07 8.85 -77.95
C ASP A 214 26.60 8.02 -76.78
N LEU A 215 27.67 7.28 -77.02
CA LEU A 215 28.31 6.42 -76.00
C LEU A 215 28.78 7.24 -74.80
N ASN A 216 29.30 8.45 -75.01
CA ASN A 216 29.79 9.28 -73.90
C ASN A 216 28.65 9.76 -72.99
N ALA A 217 27.46 10.01 -73.55
CA ALA A 217 26.28 10.39 -72.79
C ALA A 217 25.72 9.21 -71.97
N ILE A 218 25.88 7.99 -72.47
CA ILE A 218 25.51 6.76 -71.75
C ILE A 218 26.49 6.50 -70.61
N ASP A 219 27.81 6.54 -70.88
CA ASP A 219 28.85 6.33 -69.87
C ASP A 219 28.74 7.37 -68.74
N ALA A 220 28.51 8.64 -69.07
CA ALA A 220 28.32 9.70 -68.07
C ALA A 220 27.04 9.51 -67.22
N ALA A 221 25.99 8.91 -67.78
CA ALA A 221 24.79 8.57 -67.03
C ALA A 221 25.00 7.36 -66.10
N ASP A 222 25.82 6.39 -66.53
CA ASP A 222 26.22 5.25 -65.70
C ASP A 222 27.12 5.69 -64.53
N ASP A 223 28.08 6.58 -64.76
CA ASP A 223 28.92 7.18 -63.68
C ASP A 223 28.06 7.90 -62.61
N LEU A 224 26.99 8.58 -63.02
CA LEU A 224 26.07 9.25 -62.10
C LEU A 224 25.18 8.26 -61.32
N LEU A 225 24.79 7.14 -61.94
CA LEU A 225 24.09 6.07 -61.25
C LEU A 225 24.98 5.43 -60.18
N ASP A 226 26.24 5.15 -60.50
CA ASP A 226 27.22 4.64 -59.53
C ASP A 226 27.42 5.61 -58.37
N ALA A 227 27.51 6.93 -58.64
CA ALA A 227 27.59 7.95 -57.61
C ALA A 227 26.33 7.99 -56.71
N ALA A 228 25.14 7.79 -57.29
CA ALA A 228 23.89 7.72 -56.55
C ALA A 228 23.79 6.46 -55.67
N GLU A 229 24.31 5.32 -56.15
CA GLU A 229 24.41 4.09 -55.35
C GLU A 229 25.36 4.25 -54.16
N GLU A 230 26.54 4.85 -54.36
CA GLU A 230 27.50 5.12 -53.28
C GLU A 230 26.93 6.09 -52.24
N ALA A 231 26.22 7.14 -52.68
CA ALA A 231 25.50 8.03 -51.76
C ALA A 231 24.42 7.27 -50.97
N GLY A 232 23.74 6.30 -51.59
CA GLY A 232 22.75 5.45 -50.92
C GLY A 232 23.37 4.49 -49.90
N LYS A 233 24.56 3.94 -50.19
CA LYS A 233 25.34 3.14 -49.23
C LYS A 233 25.79 3.99 -48.04
N ALA A 234 26.24 5.22 -48.29
CA ALA A 234 26.62 6.16 -47.25
C ALA A 234 25.43 6.52 -46.33
N LEU A 235 24.26 6.82 -46.90
CA LEU A 235 23.02 7.05 -46.13
C LEU A 235 22.68 5.84 -45.24
N LYS A 236 22.65 4.63 -45.81
CA LYS A 236 22.37 3.40 -45.05
C LYS A 236 23.38 3.16 -43.93
N ALA A 237 24.66 3.48 -44.15
CA ALA A 237 25.69 3.33 -43.12
C ALA A 237 25.42 4.26 -41.92
N VAL A 238 25.01 5.51 -42.18
CA VAL A 238 24.64 6.47 -41.14
C VAL A 238 23.35 6.06 -40.44
N GLU A 239 22.31 5.65 -41.17
CA GLU A 239 21.03 5.23 -40.58
C GLU A 239 21.17 4.03 -39.62
N ASN A 240 22.02 3.07 -39.98
CA ASN A 240 22.28 1.88 -39.16
C ASN A 240 23.22 2.12 -37.98
N GLU A 241 23.88 3.28 -37.91
CA GLU A 241 24.79 3.62 -36.82
C GLU A 241 24.03 3.74 -35.50
N LYS A 242 24.44 2.98 -34.49
CA LYS A 242 23.82 3.01 -33.16
C LYS A 242 24.59 3.94 -32.23
N VAL A 243 23.92 4.99 -31.75
CA VAL A 243 24.44 5.90 -30.73
C VAL A 243 24.42 5.21 -29.37
N GLN A 244 25.61 4.90 -28.85
CA GLN A 244 25.77 4.19 -27.59
C GLN A 244 27.14 4.45 -26.96
N ALA A 245 27.20 4.46 -25.63
CA ALA A 245 28.46 4.40 -24.89
C ALA A 245 28.97 2.95 -24.87
N LYS A 246 30.19 2.74 -25.35
CA LYS A 246 30.87 1.44 -25.41
C LYS A 246 31.94 1.37 -24.33
N GLY A 247 32.14 0.19 -23.73
CA GLY A 247 33.15 -0.07 -22.71
C GLY A 247 33.32 -1.57 -22.49
N GLU A 248 33.92 -1.95 -21.36
CA GLU A 248 34.10 -3.36 -20.97
C GLU A 248 32.75 -4.07 -20.71
N HIS A 249 31.75 -3.33 -20.26
CA HIS A 249 30.41 -3.85 -20.00
C HIS A 249 29.47 -3.65 -21.19
N ARG A 250 28.25 -4.19 -21.07
CA ARG A 250 27.19 -4.02 -22.07
C ARG A 250 27.03 -2.54 -22.45
N ALA A 251 26.98 -2.27 -23.75
CA ALA A 251 26.80 -0.93 -24.28
C ALA A 251 25.49 -0.28 -23.77
N ILE A 252 25.57 1.02 -23.49
CA ILE A 252 24.46 1.82 -22.96
C ILE A 252 23.97 2.78 -24.04
N GLY A 253 22.72 2.63 -24.46
CA GLY A 253 22.04 3.52 -25.42
C GLY A 253 20.80 4.16 -24.81
N LEU A 254 20.26 5.15 -25.51
CA LEU A 254 19.00 5.80 -25.14
C LEU A 254 17.83 4.81 -25.22
N ARG A 255 16.83 4.98 -24.35
CA ARG A 255 15.59 4.20 -24.38
C ARG A 255 14.41 5.15 -24.53
N SER A 256 13.53 4.85 -25.47
CA SER A 256 12.29 5.61 -25.66
C SER A 256 11.21 5.10 -24.71
N ARG A 257 10.54 6.03 -24.02
CA ARG A 257 9.33 5.76 -23.23
C ARG A 257 8.20 6.63 -23.78
N TRP A 258 7.10 6.00 -24.14
CA TRP A 258 5.88 6.68 -24.58
C TRP A 258 4.96 6.85 -23.37
N ILE A 259 4.57 8.09 -23.08
CA ILE A 259 3.67 8.44 -21.96
C ILE A 259 2.41 9.05 -22.56
N ALA A 260 1.26 8.44 -22.28
CA ALA A 260 -0.03 9.03 -22.62
C ALA A 260 -0.38 10.11 -21.57
N LYS A 261 -0.54 11.35 -22.01
CA LYS A 261 -1.04 12.45 -21.19
C LYS A 261 -2.40 12.87 -21.73
N LEU A 262 -3.41 12.91 -20.86
CA LEU A 262 -4.71 13.44 -21.22
C LEU A 262 -4.58 14.95 -21.49
N ARG A 263 -5.16 15.42 -22.60
CA ARG A 263 -5.19 16.86 -22.92
C ARG A 263 -6.25 17.55 -22.08
N ASP A 264 -5.93 18.75 -21.59
CA ASP A 264 -6.83 19.52 -20.74
C ASP A 264 -8.16 19.80 -21.47
N GLY A 265 -9.27 19.59 -20.77
CA GLY A 265 -10.62 19.73 -21.34
C GLY A 265 -11.05 18.61 -22.31
N GLU A 266 -10.17 17.66 -22.67
CA GLU A 266 -10.50 16.58 -23.61
C GLU A 266 -10.84 15.24 -22.94
N GLY A 267 -11.00 15.22 -21.62
CA GLY A 267 -11.36 14.02 -20.85
C GLY A 267 -12.62 13.32 -21.36
N GLY A 268 -13.65 14.06 -21.76
CA GLY A 268 -14.88 13.49 -22.31
C GLY A 268 -14.67 12.71 -23.61
N LYS A 269 -13.75 13.18 -24.48
CA LYS A 269 -13.42 12.48 -25.73
C LYS A 269 -12.68 11.18 -25.44
N ALA A 270 -11.72 11.21 -24.50
CA ALA A 270 -11.01 10.02 -24.06
C ALA A 270 -11.95 8.99 -23.40
N LEU A 271 -12.86 9.45 -22.53
CA LEU A 271 -13.87 8.61 -21.90
C LEU A 271 -14.77 7.95 -22.95
N THR A 272 -15.22 8.70 -23.96
CA THR A 272 -16.04 8.16 -25.06
C THR A 272 -15.29 7.09 -25.86
N TYR A 273 -14.00 7.31 -26.13
CA TYR A 273 -13.15 6.33 -26.80
C TYR A 273 -13.00 5.04 -25.97
N TYR A 274 -12.71 5.15 -24.67
CA TYR A 274 -12.54 3.99 -23.79
C TYR A 274 -13.86 3.29 -23.46
N ALA A 275 -14.98 4.00 -23.43
CA ALA A 275 -16.30 3.38 -23.29
C ALA A 275 -16.64 2.47 -24.48
N LYS A 276 -16.19 2.83 -25.69
CA LYS A 276 -16.38 2.01 -26.91
C LYS A 276 -15.39 0.85 -26.98
N THR A 277 -14.14 1.08 -26.60
CA THR A 277 -13.04 0.09 -26.77
C THR A 277 -12.86 -0.83 -25.57
N GLN A 278 -13.20 -0.39 -24.36
CA GLN A 278 -13.04 -1.10 -23.09
C GLN A 278 -14.26 -0.86 -22.17
N PRO A 279 -15.48 -1.28 -22.58
CA PRO A 279 -16.71 -0.96 -21.89
C PRO A 279 -16.74 -1.47 -20.44
N GLU A 280 -16.28 -2.68 -20.18
CA GLU A 280 -16.33 -3.27 -18.83
C GLU A 280 -15.44 -2.51 -17.83
N ARG A 281 -14.27 -2.03 -18.24
CA ARG A 281 -13.42 -1.19 -17.38
C ARG A 281 -14.07 0.14 -17.03
N VAL A 282 -14.77 0.75 -17.97
CA VAL A 282 -15.50 2.01 -17.72
C VAL A 282 -16.68 1.75 -16.78
N LYS A 283 -17.43 0.65 -16.96
CA LYS A 283 -18.50 0.26 -16.04
C LYS A 283 -17.98 0.04 -14.61
N SER A 284 -16.88 -0.69 -14.44
CA SER A 284 -16.28 -0.89 -13.11
C SER A 284 -15.84 0.43 -12.47
N PHE A 285 -15.27 1.35 -13.25
CA PHE A 285 -14.92 2.68 -12.76
C PHE A 285 -16.16 3.47 -12.30
N LEU A 286 -17.25 3.43 -13.08
CA LEU A 286 -18.52 4.07 -12.70
C LEU A 286 -19.14 3.44 -11.44
N GLN A 287 -19.04 2.12 -11.26
CA GLN A 287 -19.51 1.45 -10.04
C GLN A 287 -18.76 1.95 -8.80
N VAL A 288 -17.43 2.10 -8.88
CA VAL A 288 -16.63 2.63 -7.76
C VAL A 288 -17.09 4.02 -7.36
N LEU A 289 -17.32 4.91 -8.34
CA LEU A 289 -17.83 6.25 -8.06
C LEU A 289 -19.22 6.23 -7.40
N ALA A 290 -20.11 5.37 -7.90
CA ALA A 290 -21.44 5.21 -7.31
C ALA A 290 -21.39 4.69 -5.87
N ASP A 291 -20.53 3.70 -5.58
CA ASP A 291 -20.33 3.18 -4.23
C ASP A 291 -19.73 4.23 -3.29
N GLU A 292 -18.84 5.09 -3.79
CA GLU A 292 -18.28 6.23 -3.05
C GLU A 292 -19.36 7.25 -2.69
N ASP A 293 -20.25 7.60 -3.63
CA ASP A 293 -21.39 8.49 -3.38
C ASP A 293 -22.34 7.89 -2.34
N VAL A 294 -22.65 6.60 -2.44
CA VAL A 294 -23.44 5.89 -1.41
C VAL A 294 -22.71 5.94 -0.07
N LYS A 295 -21.40 5.69 0.00
CA LYS A 295 -20.66 5.82 1.27
C LYS A 295 -20.69 7.24 1.84
N ALA A 296 -20.67 8.26 0.98
CA ALA A 296 -20.80 9.67 1.37
C ALA A 296 -22.19 10.04 1.91
N GLY A 297 -23.17 9.12 1.83
CA GLY A 297 -24.50 9.29 2.40
C GLY A 297 -25.60 9.53 1.37
N VAL A 298 -25.30 9.42 0.07
CA VAL A 298 -26.33 9.45 -0.98
C VAL A 298 -27.24 8.22 -0.82
N ARG A 299 -28.53 8.45 -0.60
CA ARG A 299 -29.54 7.40 -0.40
C ARG A 299 -30.72 7.63 -1.35
N PRO A 300 -31.53 6.60 -1.64
CA PRO A 300 -32.78 6.79 -2.35
C PRO A 300 -33.67 7.83 -1.67
N ILE A 301 -34.25 8.71 -2.47
CA ILE A 301 -35.28 9.66 -2.03
C ILE A 301 -36.58 9.18 -2.65
N ASP A 302 -37.59 8.92 -1.82
CA ASP A 302 -38.89 8.37 -2.25
C ASP A 302 -38.77 7.08 -3.09
N GLY A 303 -37.76 6.25 -2.76
CA GLY A 303 -37.49 4.99 -3.46
C GLY A 303 -36.79 5.13 -4.82
N VAL A 304 -36.44 6.35 -5.24
CA VAL A 304 -35.72 6.61 -6.51
C VAL A 304 -34.25 6.91 -6.21
N SER A 305 -33.35 6.27 -6.98
CA SER A 305 -31.93 6.57 -6.90
C SER A 305 -31.64 7.98 -7.43
N PRO A 306 -30.95 8.85 -6.68
CA PRO A 306 -30.52 10.16 -7.15
C PRO A 306 -29.35 10.09 -8.14
N ILE A 307 -28.72 8.92 -8.30
CA ILE A 307 -27.64 8.69 -9.27
C ILE A 307 -28.25 8.12 -10.55
N PRO A 308 -28.19 8.84 -11.69
CA PRO A 308 -28.77 8.36 -12.93
C PRO A 308 -28.16 7.04 -13.40
N GLY A 309 -29.00 6.03 -13.64
CA GLY A 309 -28.58 4.73 -14.17
C GLY A 309 -27.95 3.77 -13.15
N VAL A 310 -28.07 4.06 -11.85
CA VAL A 310 -27.61 3.20 -10.75
C VAL A 310 -28.76 2.94 -9.79
N ASP A 311 -28.98 1.68 -9.41
CA ASP A 311 -29.92 1.31 -8.35
C ASP A 311 -29.19 1.17 -7.01
N ILE A 312 -29.75 1.73 -5.93
CA ILE A 312 -29.20 1.62 -4.56
C ILE A 312 -30.10 0.70 -3.74
N ILE A 313 -29.54 -0.37 -3.18
CA ILE A 313 -30.26 -1.43 -2.45
C ILE A 313 -29.83 -1.41 -0.97
N GLU A 314 -30.80 -1.49 -0.05
CA GLU A 314 -30.54 -1.62 1.39
C GLU A 314 -30.46 -3.10 1.79
N GLU A 315 -29.34 -3.52 2.39
CA GLU A 315 -29.16 -4.85 2.96
C GLU A 315 -28.87 -4.75 4.47
N ARG A 316 -29.54 -5.58 5.29
CA ARG A 316 -29.36 -5.63 6.75
C ARG A 316 -28.75 -6.97 7.14
N ILE A 317 -27.52 -6.94 7.66
CA ILE A 317 -26.72 -8.11 8.08
C ILE A 317 -26.32 -8.02 9.56
N VAL A 318 -26.11 -9.17 10.22
CA VAL A 318 -25.71 -9.35 11.64
C VAL A 318 -24.19 -9.40 11.77
#